data_AF-A0A2E6MRX5-F1
#
_entry.id   AF-A0A2E6MRX5-F1
#
_cell.length_a   1.000
_cell.length_b   1.000
_cell.length_c   1.000
_cell.angle_alpha   90.00
_cell.angle_beta   90.00
_cell.angle_gamma   90.00
#
_symmetry.space_group_name_H-M   'P 1'
#
loop_
_entity.id
_entity.type
_entity.pdbx_description
1 polymer ?
#
loop_
_entity_poly.entity_id
_entity_poly.type
_entity_poly.pdbx_seq_one_letter_code
_entity_poly.pdbx_strand_id
1 'polypeptide(L)' 'MKEGPMKSMVEGDTEGVVKQEFIQYRKKNGMLVREKTVRQFQSNGDYNDSYYDEPLVKLGD' A
#
# COMPACT_ATOMS: atom_id res chain seq x y z
N MET A 1 4.17 -12.61 7.41
CA MET A 1 5.28 -12.18 6.53
C MET A 1 6.61 -12.69 7.08
N LYS A 2 7.71 -12.75 6.30
CA LYS A 2 9.05 -12.97 6.86
C LYS A 2 9.45 -11.76 7.71
N GLU A 3 10.26 -11.97 8.74
CA GLU A 3 10.80 -10.87 9.54
C GLU A 3 11.56 -9.88 8.66
N GLY A 4 11.33 -8.59 8.90
CA GLY A 4 11.94 -7.51 8.14
C GLY A 4 11.19 -6.19 8.24
N PRO A 5 11.79 -5.10 7.72
CA PRO A 5 11.29 -3.74 7.92
C PRO A 5 9.85 -3.54 7.41
N MET A 6 9.47 -4.22 6.33
CA MET A 6 8.11 -4.14 5.80
C MET A 6 7.09 -4.77 6.74
N LYS A 7 7.40 -5.92 7.34
CA LYS A 7 6.54 -6.57 8.34
C LYS A 7 6.38 -5.68 9.57
N SER A 8 7.49 -5.14 10.08
CA SER A 8 7.48 -4.26 11.26
C SER A 8 6.64 -3.00 11.06
N MET A 9 6.60 -2.45 9.85
CA MET A 9 5.77 -1.27 9.55
C MET A 9 4.28 -1.60 9.36
N VAL A 10 3.94 -2.80 8.89
CA VAL A 10 2.55 -3.24 8.68
C VAL A 10 1.91 -3.73 9.97
N GLU A 11 2.67 -4.46 10.79
CA GLU A 11 2.18 -5.07 12.04
C GLU A 11 2.51 -4.23 13.29
N GLY A 12 3.25 -3.13 13.12
CA GLY A 12 3.64 -2.23 14.21
C GLY A 12 2.50 -1.36 14.73
N ASP A 13 2.74 -0.71 15.86
CA ASP A 13 1.81 0.25 16.45
C ASP A 13 1.58 1.45 15.52
N THR A 14 0.34 1.96 15.56
CA THR A 14 -0.12 3.08 14.75
C THR A 14 -0.37 4.35 15.58
N GLU A 15 -0.08 4.33 16.88
CA GLU A 15 -0.13 5.52 17.73
C GLU A 15 0.73 6.66 17.14
N GLY A 16 0.11 7.83 16.94
CA GLY A 16 0.74 9.01 16.34
C GLY A 16 0.94 8.95 14.82
N VAL A 17 0.57 7.85 14.15
CA VAL A 17 0.66 7.74 12.69
C VAL A 17 -0.53 8.45 12.05
N VAL A 18 -0.25 9.46 11.23
CA VAL A 18 -1.31 10.23 10.54
C VAL A 18 -1.70 9.60 9.19
N LYS A 19 -0.80 8.83 8.57
CA LYS A 19 -1.01 8.24 7.26
C LYS A 19 -0.07 7.06 7.02
N GLN A 20 -0.57 6.00 6.40
CA GLN A 20 0.25 4.91 5.85
C GLN A 20 -0.02 4.75 4.35
N GLU A 21 1.04 4.52 3.58
CA GLU A 21 0.94 4.20 2.16
C GLU A 21 1.71 2.92 1.86
N PHE A 22 1.06 1.98 1.21
CA PHE A 22 1.65 0.74 0.75
C PHE A 22 1.58 0.70 -0.78
N ILE A 23 2.74 0.82 -1.43
CA ILE A 23 2.83 0.85 -2.88
C ILE A 23 3.54 -0.42 -3.36
N GLN A 24 2.90 -1.12 -4.27
CA GLN A 24 3.46 -2.28 -4.96
C GLN A 24 3.40 -2.05 -6.46
N TYR A 25 4.41 -2.57 -7.16
CA TYR A 25 4.40 -2.66 -8.61
C TYR A 25 4.28 -4.13 -8.98
N ARG A 26 3.20 -4.50 -9.66
CA ARG A 26 2.87 -5.88 -10.00
C ARG A 26 2.85 -6.06 -11.51
N LYS A 27 3.45 -7.15 -11.98
CA LYS A 27 3.18 -7.67 -13.32
C LYS A 27 1.85 -8.44 -13.27
N LYS A 28 0.84 -7.98 -14.00
CA LYS A 28 -0.53 -8.53 -13.98
C LYS A 28 -1.10 -8.47 -15.40
N ASN A 29 -1.49 -9.61 -15.95
CA ASN A 29 -2.12 -9.71 -17.29
C ASN A 29 -1.32 -8.98 -18.41
N GLY A 30 0.00 -9.15 -18.45
CA GLY A 30 0.85 -8.49 -19.44
C GLY A 30 1.03 -6.98 -19.23
N MET A 31 0.62 -6.44 -18.08
CA MET A 31 0.80 -5.04 -17.70
C MET A 31 1.69 -4.92 -16.46
N LEU A 32 2.51 -3.87 -16.40
CA LEU A 32 3.01 -3.34 -15.13
C LEU A 32 1.91 -2.47 -14.53
N VAL A 33 1.55 -2.73 -13.28
CA VAL A 33 0.46 -2.07 -12.59
C VAL A 33 0.97 -1.57 -11.24
N ARG A 34 0.67 -0.32 -10.88
CA ARG A 34 0.92 0.24 -9.55
C ARG A 34 -0.32 0.04 -8.69
N GLU A 35 -0.18 -0.79 -7.67
CA GLU A 35 -1.20 -1.01 -6.64
C GLU A 35 -0.82 -0.14 -5.43
N LYS A 36 -1.70 0.76 -5.00
CA LYS A 36 -1.47 1.61 -3.83
C LYS A 36 -2.62 1.46 -2.85
N THR A 37 -2.32 1.08 -1.61
CA THR A 37 -3.25 1.17 -0.48
C THR A 37 -2.86 2.35 0.39
N VAL A 38 -3.82 3.20 0.74
CA VAL A 38 -3.64 4.35 1.62
C VAL A 38 -4.55 4.20 2.81
N ARG A 39 -3.99 4.31 4.01
CA ARG A 39 -4.74 4.51 5.25
C ARG A 39 -4.55 5.94 5.71
N GLN A 40 -5.65 6.66 5.88
CA GLN A 40 -5.67 8.01 6.43
C GLN A 40 -6.34 7.98 7.80
N PHE A 41 -5.57 8.24 8.85
CA PHE A 41 -6.09 8.31 10.21
C PHE A 41 -6.81 9.65 10.43
N GLN A 42 -7.86 9.58 11.23
CA GLN A 42 -8.69 10.70 11.65
C GLN A 42 -8.32 11.09 13.09
N SER A 43 -8.69 12.31 13.49
CA SER A 43 -8.38 12.84 14.82
C SER A 43 -9.02 12.06 15.98
N ASN A 44 -10.04 11.25 15.71
CA ASN A 44 -10.73 10.41 16.70
C ASN A 44 -10.13 8.99 16.82
N GLY A 45 -9.03 8.69 16.12
CA GLY A 45 -8.41 7.37 16.11
C GLY A 45 -9.00 6.40 15.08
N ASP A 46 -10.06 6.79 14.37
CA ASP A 46 -10.59 6.03 13.25
C ASP A 46 -9.75 6.25 11.98
N TYR A 47 -10.01 5.51 10.90
CA TYR A 47 -9.31 5.68 9.63
C TYR A 47 -10.18 5.40 8.42
N ASN A 48 -9.81 6.00 7.28
CA ASN A 48 -10.33 5.64 5.98
C ASN A 48 -9.24 4.97 5.16
N ASP A 49 -9.59 3.83 4.55
CA ASP A 49 -8.73 3.14 3.61
C ASP A 49 -9.16 3.43 2.16
N SER A 50 -8.19 3.58 1.27
CA SER A 50 -8.40 3.73 -0.17
C SER A 50 -7.43 2.83 -0.93
N TYR A 51 -7.91 2.20 -2.00
CA TYR A 51 -7.12 1.36 -2.88
C TYR A 51 -7.13 1.92 -4.31
N TYR A 52 -5.97 1.91 -4.94
CA TYR A 52 -5.75 2.36 -6.32
C TYR A 52 -5.07 1.24 -7.09
N ASP A 53 -5.61 0.92 -8.27
CA ASP A 53 -5.04 -0.03 -9.24
C ASP A 53 -4.77 0.75 -10.54
N GLU A 54 -3.51 1.09 -10.81
CA GLU A 54 -3.14 1.96 -11.92
C GLU A 54 -2.28 1.22 -12.93
N PRO A 55 -2.82 0.87 -14.10
CA PRO A 55 -2.03 0.32 -15.19
C PRO A 55 -1.00 1.34 -15.68
N LEU A 56 0.28 0.96 -15.74
CA LEU A 56 1.37 1.86 -16.13
C LEU A 56 1.83 1.62 -17.56
N VAL A 57 2.18 0.38 -17.89
CA VAL A 57 2.73 0.04 -19.22
C VAL A 57 2.45 -1.42 -19.56
N LYS A 58 2.25 -1.71 -20.85
CA LYS A 58 2.21 -3.08 -21.35
C LYS A 58 3.63 -3.65 -21.33
N LEU A 59 3.80 -4.80 -20.69
CA LEU A 59 5.04 -5.54 -20.72
C LEU A 59 5.19 -6.15 -22.12
N GLY A 60 6.39 -6.05 -22.69
CA GLY A 60 6.70 -6.71 -23.96
C GLY A 60 6.56 -8.22 -23.85
N ASP A 61 6.39 -8.87 -25.00
CA ASP A 61 6.40 -10.33 -25.12
C ASP A 61 7.78 -10.91 -24.76
#